data_AF-A0A932M9A6-F1
#
_entry.id   AF-A0A932M9A6-F1
#
_cell.length_a   1.000
_cell.length_b   1.000
_cell.length_c   1.000
_cell.angle_alpha   90.00
_cell.angle_beta   90.00
_cell.angle_gamma   90.00
#
_symmetry.space_group_name_H-M   'P 1'
#
loop_
_entity.id
_entity.type
_entity.pdbx_description
1 polymer ?
#
loop_
_entity_poly.entity_id
_entity_poly.type
_entity_poly.pdbx_seq_one_letter_code
_entity_poly.pdbx_strand_id
1 'polypeptide(L)'
;MAVMDSGEEAVVRKLGFKILADLTDVPFLGSVHVTTETFMRKNADVVKKYMRGIVKTLKFIWAKPEQTKVVLKKLYRETDDVVAAERYKALVKFFPAVPYVTEDAVSVILDILREKGELKKRVEPSEFLNVGFLREAAEVEKTK
;
A
#
# COMPACT_ATOMS: atom_id res chain seq x y z
N MET A 1 -16.65 -15.86 -10.56
CA MET A 1 -16.01 -14.53 -10.51
C MET A 1 -14.75 -14.68 -9.69
N ALA A 2 -13.58 -14.44 -10.27
CA ALA A 2 -12.30 -14.46 -9.55
C ALA A 2 -11.80 -13.03 -9.38
N VAL A 3 -11.27 -12.70 -8.21
CA VAL A 3 -10.58 -11.44 -7.94
C VAL A 3 -9.11 -11.68 -8.21
N MET A 4 -8.47 -10.76 -8.92
CA MET A 4 -7.09 -10.88 -9.37
C MET A 4 -6.29 -9.64 -9.02
N ASP A 5 -5.01 -9.82 -8.73
CA ASP A 5 -4.08 -8.71 -8.58
C ASP A 5 -3.54 -8.21 -9.93
N SER A 6 -2.93 -7.03 -9.94
CA SER A 6 -2.40 -6.38 -11.14
C SER A 6 -1.47 -7.24 -12.02
N GLY A 7 -0.70 -8.15 -11.45
CA GLY A 7 0.17 -9.02 -12.23
C GLY A 7 -0.56 -10.20 -12.85
N GLU A 8 -1.59 -10.70 -12.18
CA GLU A 8 -2.47 -11.73 -12.76
C GLU A 8 -3.30 -11.14 -13.90
N GLU A 9 -3.73 -9.88 -13.79
CA GLU A 9 -4.47 -9.16 -14.84
C GLU A 9 -3.75 -9.23 -16.20
N ALA A 10 -2.44 -9.02 -16.22
CA ALA A 10 -1.64 -9.11 -17.44
C ALA A 10 -1.70 -10.52 -18.07
N VAL A 11 -1.72 -11.57 -17.25
CA VAL A 11 -1.77 -12.96 -17.68
C VAL A 11 -3.16 -13.30 -18.23
N VAL A 12 -4.23 -12.98 -17.51
CA VAL A 12 -5.61 -13.28 -17.97
C VAL A 12 -5.99 -12.49 -19.23
N ARG A 13 -5.51 -11.25 -19.39
CA ARG A 13 -5.68 -10.51 -20.65
C ARG A 13 -5.05 -11.24 -21.83
N LYS A 14 -3.82 -11.77 -21.67
CA LYS A 14 -3.15 -12.59 -22.71
C LYS A 14 -3.93 -13.87 -23.02
N LEU A 15 -4.61 -14.45 -22.04
CA LEU A 15 -5.46 -15.64 -22.21
C LEU A 15 -6.85 -15.34 -22.80
N GLY A 16 -7.14 -14.07 -23.15
CA GLY A 16 -8.40 -13.67 -23.79
C GLY A 16 -9.57 -13.43 -22.83
N PHE A 17 -9.34 -13.37 -21.52
CA PHE A 17 -10.38 -13.03 -20.56
C PHE A 17 -10.70 -11.54 -20.57
N LYS A 18 -11.97 -11.21 -20.30
CA LYS A 18 -12.46 -9.84 -20.17
C LYS A 18 -12.45 -9.39 -18.71
N ILE A 19 -11.83 -8.24 -18.44
CA ILE A 19 -11.94 -7.58 -17.13
C ILE A 19 -13.32 -6.93 -17.03
N LEU A 20 -14.06 -7.29 -15.98
CA LEU A 20 -15.44 -6.84 -15.78
C LEU A 20 -15.53 -5.54 -14.96
N ALA A 21 -14.59 -5.33 -14.04
CA ALA A 21 -14.48 -4.13 -13.23
C ALA A 21 -13.03 -3.92 -12.80
N ASP A 22 -12.57 -2.66 -12.81
CA ASP A 22 -11.34 -2.23 -12.13
C ASP A 22 -11.76 -1.59 -10.80
N LEU A 23 -11.17 -2.06 -9.70
CA LEU A 23 -11.48 -1.60 -8.35
C LEU A 23 -10.41 -0.66 -7.79
N THR A 24 -9.42 -0.23 -8.59
CA THR A 24 -8.34 0.63 -8.10
C THR A 24 -8.80 1.99 -7.57
N ASP A 25 -9.93 2.48 -8.06
CA ASP A 25 -10.46 3.80 -7.67
C ASP A 25 -11.37 3.73 -6.44
N VAL A 26 -11.62 2.53 -5.91
CA VAL A 26 -12.35 2.35 -4.66
C VAL A 26 -11.40 2.66 -3.50
N PRO A 27 -11.73 3.62 -2.61
CA PRO A 27 -10.89 4.01 -1.48
C PRO A 27 -10.93 2.91 -0.39
N PHE A 28 -10.18 1.84 -0.63
CA PHE A 28 -10.11 0.67 0.24
C PHE A 28 -8.70 0.50 0.79
N LEU A 29 -8.59 0.13 2.07
CA LEU A 29 -7.30 -0.16 2.70
C LEU A 29 -6.78 -1.53 2.23
N GLY A 30 -6.13 -1.55 1.07
CA GLY A 30 -5.56 -2.78 0.50
C GLY A 30 -4.30 -3.26 1.23
N SER A 31 -3.38 -2.35 1.58
CA SER A 31 -2.15 -2.68 2.31
C SER A 31 -1.80 -1.56 3.27
N VAL A 32 -1.74 -1.89 4.57
CA VAL A 32 -1.47 -0.92 5.63
C VAL A 32 -0.40 -1.45 6.57
N HIS A 33 0.35 -0.53 7.18
CA HIS A 33 1.29 -0.84 8.25
C HIS A 33 0.62 -0.55 9.59
N VAL A 34 0.49 -1.57 10.44
CA VAL A 34 -0.15 -1.46 11.75
C VAL A 34 0.81 -1.87 12.86
N THR A 35 0.72 -1.20 13.99
CA THR A 35 1.43 -1.55 15.22
C THR A 35 0.61 -1.07 16.43
N THR A 36 1.05 -1.41 17.64
CA THR A 36 0.36 -0.99 18.86
C THR A 36 0.86 0.36 19.36
N GLU A 37 -0.02 1.13 20.00
CA GLU A 37 0.36 2.41 20.62
C GLU A 37 1.46 2.22 21.69
N THR A 38 1.35 1.15 22.48
CA THR A 38 2.37 0.77 23.47
C THR A 38 3.74 0.55 22.82
N PHE A 39 3.78 -0.13 21.68
CA PHE A 39 5.03 -0.34 20.95
C PHE A 39 5.60 0.98 20.42
N MET A 40 4.74 1.85 19.85
CA MET A 40 5.15 3.16 19.35
C MET A 40 5.73 4.04 20.45
N ARG A 41 5.09 4.09 21.63
CA ARG A 41 5.54 4.90 22.76
C ARG A 41 6.88 4.39 23.31
N LYS A 42 7.05 3.07 23.44
CA LYS A 42 8.28 2.46 23.99
C LYS A 42 9.45 2.44 22.99
N ASN A 43 9.17 2.37 21.69
CA ASN A 43 10.17 2.17 20.64
C ASN A 43 10.08 3.23 19.54
N ALA A 44 9.85 4.49 19.92
CA ALA A 44 9.63 5.58 18.97
C ALA A 44 10.74 5.69 17.91
N ASP A 45 12.01 5.52 18.30
CA ASP A 45 13.14 5.55 17.37
C ASP A 45 13.13 4.43 16.34
N VAL A 46 12.69 3.23 16.73
CA VAL A 46 12.54 2.09 15.80
C VAL A 46 11.45 2.41 14.78
N VAL A 47 10.31 2.92 15.24
CA VAL A 47 9.20 3.31 14.37
C VAL A 47 9.61 4.43 13.41
N LYS A 48 10.34 5.45 13.89
CA LYS A 48 10.89 6.52 13.04
C LYS A 48 11.83 5.98 11.97
N LYS A 49 12.77 5.11 12.34
CA LYS A 49 13.71 4.50 11.38
C LYS A 49 12.99 3.64 10.35
N TYR A 50 12.00 2.87 10.78
CA TYR A 50 11.15 2.08 9.89
C TYR A 50 10.42 2.97 8.88
N MET A 51 9.74 4.03 9.34
CA MET A 51 9.01 4.94 8.45
C MET A 51 9.92 5.70 7.48
N ARG A 52 11.13 6.09 7.90
CA ARG A 52 12.16 6.62 6.99
C ARG A 52 12.55 5.59 5.92
N GLY A 53 12.70 4.32 6.31
CA GLY A 53 12.95 3.21 5.37
C GLY A 53 11.84 3.07 4.32
N ILE A 54 10.58 3.17 4.73
CA ILE A 54 9.42 3.15 3.81
C ILE A 54 9.50 4.32 2.83
N VAL A 55 9.66 5.57 3.31
CA VAL A 55 9.74 6.75 2.44
C VAL A 55 10.91 6.63 1.45
N LYS A 56 12.09 6.19 1.90
CA LYS A 56 13.24 5.96 1.01
C LYS A 56 12.99 4.89 -0.04
N THR A 57 12.31 3.81 0.34
CA THR A 57 11.97 2.72 -0.57
C THR A 57 11.03 3.22 -1.67
N LEU A 58 10.03 4.01 -1.31
CA LEU A 58 9.13 4.64 -2.29
C LEU A 58 9.90 5.59 -3.20
N LYS A 59 10.75 6.48 -2.67
CA LYS A 59 11.61 7.33 -3.50
C LYS A 59 12.47 6.51 -4.46
N PHE A 60 13.04 5.40 -4.02
CA PHE A 60 13.81 4.49 -4.86
C PHE A 60 12.95 3.90 -5.98
N ILE A 61 11.75 3.39 -5.65
CA ILE A 61 10.80 2.82 -6.62
C ILE A 61 10.52 3.82 -7.74
N TRP A 62 10.18 5.06 -7.38
CA TRP A 62 9.86 6.12 -8.33
C TRP A 62 11.09 6.58 -9.14
N ALA A 63 12.27 6.64 -8.53
CA ALA A 63 13.49 7.13 -9.18
C ALA A 63 14.23 6.07 -10.01
N LYS A 64 14.02 4.77 -9.74
CA LYS A 64 14.78 3.65 -10.33
C LYS A 64 13.83 2.57 -10.87
N PRO A 65 13.06 2.86 -11.93
CA PRO A 65 12.09 1.91 -12.50
C PRO A 65 12.71 0.58 -12.90
N GLU A 66 13.83 0.58 -13.63
CA GLU A 66 14.45 -0.66 -14.13
C GLU A 66 15.00 -1.53 -13.00
N GLN A 67 15.64 -0.92 -11.99
CA GLN A 67 16.13 -1.66 -10.83
C GLN A 67 14.96 -2.22 -10.01
N THR A 68 13.87 -1.48 -9.91
CA THR A 68 12.65 -1.94 -9.24
C THR A 68 12.04 -3.12 -9.96
N LYS A 69 11.94 -3.10 -11.30
CA LYS A 69 11.47 -4.26 -12.08
C LYS A 69 12.34 -5.50 -11.85
N VAL A 70 13.67 -5.35 -11.79
CA VAL A 70 14.57 -6.48 -11.46
C VAL A 70 14.27 -7.06 -10.08
N VAL A 71 14.02 -6.21 -9.08
CA VAL A 71 13.62 -6.66 -7.74
C VAL A 71 12.26 -7.37 -7.77
N LEU A 72 11.28 -6.83 -8.50
CA LEU A 72 9.96 -7.44 -8.67
C LEU A 72 10.06 -8.81 -9.35
N LYS A 73 10.87 -8.95 -10.42
CA LYS A 73 11.14 -10.24 -11.07
C LYS A 73 11.65 -11.27 -10.09
N LYS A 74 12.63 -10.88 -9.26
CA LYS A 74 13.18 -11.76 -8.23
C LYS A 74 12.14 -12.13 -7.15
N LEU A 75 11.39 -11.15 -6.66
CA LEU A 75 10.42 -11.34 -5.57
C LEU A 75 9.29 -12.29 -5.98
N TYR A 76 8.75 -12.11 -7.19
CA TYR A 76 7.63 -12.90 -7.71
C TYR A 76 8.06 -14.13 -8.50
N ARG A 77 9.37 -14.39 -8.62
CA ARG A 77 9.94 -15.43 -9.51
C ARG A 77 9.41 -15.30 -10.94
N GLU A 78 9.24 -14.05 -11.38
CA GLU A 78 8.72 -13.70 -12.69
C GLU A 78 9.85 -13.65 -13.73
N THR A 79 9.60 -14.24 -14.89
CA THR A 79 10.53 -14.30 -16.02
C THR A 79 10.10 -13.41 -17.18
N ASP A 80 8.80 -13.14 -17.32
CA ASP A 80 8.21 -12.31 -18.36
C ASP A 80 8.38 -10.82 -18.03
N ASP A 81 9.14 -10.10 -18.87
CA ASP A 81 9.39 -8.67 -18.71
C ASP A 81 8.13 -7.82 -18.84
N VAL A 82 7.13 -8.28 -19.60
CA VAL A 82 5.85 -7.58 -19.74
C VAL A 82 5.09 -7.64 -18.42
N VAL A 83 5.01 -8.82 -17.79
CA VAL A 83 4.33 -8.97 -16.50
C VAL A 83 5.05 -8.16 -15.42
N ALA A 84 6.39 -8.16 -15.42
CA ALA A 84 7.17 -7.32 -14.49
C ALA A 84 6.92 -5.82 -14.70
N ALA A 85 6.79 -5.37 -15.95
CA ALA A 85 6.47 -3.98 -16.27
C ALA A 85 5.06 -3.59 -15.83
N GLU A 86 4.06 -4.45 -16.02
CA GLU A 86 2.69 -4.21 -15.54
C GLU A 86 2.62 -4.18 -14.01
N ARG A 87 3.32 -5.09 -13.33
CA ARG A 87 3.44 -5.04 -11.86
C ARG A 87 4.07 -3.74 -11.38
N TYR A 88 5.11 -3.24 -12.06
CA TYR A 88 5.70 -1.93 -11.72
C TYR A 88 4.70 -0.78 -11.91
N LYS A 89 3.96 -0.76 -13.03
CA LYS A 89 2.93 0.26 -13.28
C LYS A 89 1.87 0.26 -12.19
N ALA A 90 1.40 -0.91 -11.79
CA ALA A 90 0.43 -1.04 -10.71
C ALA A 90 1.00 -0.62 -9.36
N LEU A 91 2.27 -0.95 -9.07
CA LEU A 91 2.94 -0.54 -7.84
C LEU A 91 3.00 0.98 -7.70
N VAL A 92 3.38 1.71 -8.75
CA VAL A 92 3.45 3.19 -8.71
C VAL A 92 2.07 3.84 -8.77
N LYS A 93 1.08 3.20 -9.38
CA LYS A 93 -0.34 3.64 -9.32
C LYS A 93 -0.87 3.53 -7.90
N PHE A 94 -0.51 2.46 -7.17
CA PHE A 94 -1.02 2.19 -5.83
C PHE A 94 -0.29 2.98 -4.74
N PHE A 95 1.03 3.14 -4.83
CA PHE A 95 1.83 3.83 -3.83
C PHE A 95 2.29 5.22 -4.30
N PRO A 96 1.60 6.30 -3.90
CA PRO A 96 2.12 7.64 -4.08
C PRO A 96 3.43 7.81 -3.30
N ALA A 97 4.22 8.84 -3.62
CA ALA A 97 5.54 9.07 -3.02
C ALA A 97 5.53 9.12 -1.49
N VAL A 98 4.41 9.55 -0.89
CA VAL A 98 4.15 9.44 0.56
C VAL A 98 2.71 8.91 0.75
N PRO A 99 2.50 7.69 1.26
CA PRO A 99 1.20 7.05 1.31
C PRO A 99 0.49 7.39 2.63
N TYR A 100 -0.21 8.52 2.64
CA TYR A 100 -1.09 8.84 3.77
C TYR A 100 -2.40 8.04 3.66
N VAL A 101 -2.76 7.38 4.76
CA VAL A 101 -4.08 6.78 4.92
C VAL A 101 -5.09 7.89 5.23
N THR A 102 -6.27 7.83 4.63
CA THR A 102 -7.39 8.75 4.87
C THR A 102 -8.40 8.15 5.85
N GLU A 103 -9.14 9.01 6.56
CA GLU A 103 -10.24 8.59 7.43
C GLU A 103 -11.38 7.91 6.64
N ASP A 104 -11.62 8.35 5.40
CA ASP A 104 -12.62 7.73 4.51
C ASP A 104 -12.29 6.25 4.25
N ALA A 105 -11.04 5.92 3.99
CA ALA A 105 -10.62 4.53 3.74
C ALA A 105 -10.76 3.65 5.00
N VAL A 106 -10.54 4.22 6.19
CA VAL A 106 -10.80 3.53 7.46
C VAL A 106 -12.31 3.36 7.68
N SER A 107 -13.11 4.39 7.37
CA SER A 107 -14.57 4.37 7.49
C SER A 107 -15.19 3.23 6.68
N VAL A 108 -14.73 3.01 5.45
CA VAL A 108 -15.17 1.88 4.61
C VAL A 108 -14.99 0.53 5.33
N ILE A 109 -13.82 0.31 5.95
CA ILE A 109 -13.56 -0.93 6.71
C ILE A 109 -14.46 -1.01 7.95
N LEU A 110 -14.62 0.08 8.69
CA LEU A 110 -15.49 0.12 9.85
C LEU A 110 -16.96 -0.14 9.48
N ASP A 111 -17.43 0.36 8.35
CA ASP A 111 -18.79 0.11 7.88
C ASP A 111 -18.98 -1.37 7.53
N ILE A 112 -18.02 -2.00 6.84
CA ILE A 112 -18.03 -3.45 6.57
C ILE A 112 -18.09 -4.25 7.88
N LEU A 113 -17.29 -3.89 8.88
CA LEU A 113 -17.29 -4.56 10.19
C LEU A 113 -18.61 -4.35 10.94
N ARG A 114 -19.28 -3.20 10.74
CA ARG A 114 -20.58 -2.88 11.34
C ARG A 114 -21.68 -3.71 10.71
N GLU A 115 -21.72 -3.80 9.38
CA GLU A 115 -22.67 -4.62 8.63
C GLU A 115 -22.56 -6.10 9.01
N LYS A 116 -21.34 -6.58 9.31
CA LYS A 116 -21.08 -7.94 9.80
C LYS A 116 -21.41 -8.16 11.28
N GLY A 117 -21.75 -7.11 12.03
CA GLY A 117 -21.99 -7.19 13.47
C GLY A 117 -20.72 -7.44 14.31
N GLU A 118 -19.53 -7.21 13.75
CA GLU A 118 -18.24 -7.43 14.43
C GLU A 118 -17.82 -6.23 15.28
N LEU A 119 -18.37 -5.05 15.00
CA LEU A 119 -18.17 -3.84 15.81
C LEU A 119 -19.10 -3.83 17.03
N LYS A 120 -18.54 -4.18 18.18
CA LYS A 120 -19.25 -4.17 19.48
C LYS A 120 -19.49 -2.76 20.04
N LYS A 121 -18.75 -1.77 19.56
CA LYS A 121 -18.82 -0.37 19.99
C LYS A 121 -18.61 0.53 18.79
N ARG A 122 -19.18 1.73 18.84
CA ARG A 122 -18.83 2.79 17.89
C ARG A 122 -17.40 3.23 18.18
N VAL A 123 -16.60 3.34 17.12
CA VAL A 123 -15.22 3.82 17.13
C VAL A 123 -15.09 4.86 16.02
N GLU A 124 -14.27 5.88 16.25
CA GLU A 124 -14.03 6.92 15.25
C GLU A 124 -12.82 6.54 14.37
N PRO A 125 -12.86 6.79 13.04
CA PRO A 125 -11.78 6.44 12.12
C PRO A 125 -10.40 7.00 12.54
N SER A 126 -10.39 8.20 13.09
CA SER A 126 -9.18 8.91 13.55
C SER A 126 -8.44 8.18 14.67
N GLU A 127 -9.11 7.33 15.46
CA GLU A 127 -8.47 6.52 16.51
C GLU A 127 -7.47 5.50 15.96
N PHE A 128 -7.59 5.14 14.67
CA PHE A 128 -6.72 4.17 14.01
C PHE A 128 -5.57 4.84 13.24
N LEU A 129 -5.51 6.17 13.21
CA LEU A 129 -4.56 6.92 12.40
C LEU A 129 -3.49 7.60 13.27
N ASN A 130 -2.23 7.22 13.05
CA ASN A 130 -1.08 7.95 13.54
C ASN A 130 -0.15 8.34 12.39
N VAL A 131 -0.36 9.54 11.84
CA VAL A 131 0.41 10.06 10.70
C VAL A 131 1.69 10.79 11.10
N GLY A 132 1.97 10.95 12.41
CA GLY A 132 3.07 11.77 12.90
C GLY A 132 4.44 11.24 12.46
N PHE A 133 4.66 9.94 12.60
CA PHE A 133 5.92 9.30 12.21
C PHE A 133 6.18 9.37 10.71
N LEU A 134 5.13 9.19 9.88
CA LEU A 134 5.25 9.25 8.43
C LEU A 134 5.54 10.69 7.97
N ARG A 135 4.87 11.68 8.56
CA ARG A 135 5.11 13.10 8.28
C ARG A 135 6.55 13.49 8.62
N GLU A 136 7.03 13.13 9.81
CA GLU A 136 8.42 13.39 10.21
C GLU A 136 9.41 12.73 9.24
N ALA A 137 9.17 11.47 8.85
CA ALA A 137 10.01 10.76 7.90
C ALA A 137 10.04 11.43 6.51
N ALA A 138 8.90 11.90 6.03
CA ALA A 138 8.79 12.58 4.74
C ALA A 138 9.53 13.92 4.72
N GLU A 139 9.46 14.71 5.79
CA GLU A 139 10.15 16.00 5.89
C GLU A 139 11.68 15.83 5.95
N VAL A 140 12.19 14.90 6.76
CA VAL A 140 13.65 14.64 6.87
C VAL A 140 14.26 14.26 5.52
N GLU A 141 13.53 13.53 4.70
CA GLU A 141 14.00 13.11 3.39
C GLU A 141 13.87 14.22 2.32
N LYS A 142 13.09 15.29 2.53
CA LYS A 142 13.06 16.44 1.60
C LYS A 142 14.30 17.34 1.75
N THR A 143 14.88 17.39 2.94
CA THR A 143 16.04 18.26 3.26
C THR A 143 17.38 17.66 2.84
N LYS A 144 17.39 16.44 2.27
CA LYS A 144 18.58 15.73 1.77
C LYS A 144 18.47 15.51 0.27
#